data_AF-A0A7X4J011-F1
#
_entry.id   AF-A0A7X4J011-F1
#
_cell.length_a   1.000
_cell.length_b   1.000
_cell.length_c   1.000
_cell.angle_alpha   90.00
_cell.angle_beta   90.00
_cell.angle_gamma   90.00
#
_symmetry.space_group_name_H-M   'P 1'
#
loop_
_entity.id
_entity.type
_entity.pdbx_description
1 polymer ?
#
loop_
_entity_poly.entity_id
_entity_poly.type
_entity_poly.pdbx_seq_one_letter_code
_entity_poly.pdbx_strand_id
1 'polypeptide(L)'
;MEYVGRTGIRVLPGYRVTPRRPHVVYRWDAEVPPRVFNSLRRRAARIGYLGAADTPVRVRVSDTMPDVEGSPAGVYRPDPAGDLAINVPEEGDLELLDQMFDAWRRHGPGVGRSQFPALRHRVGYRSPTGRAGVDRGGVVAWLQLTGPRAVRGRRVSSVTAVFKDALLSRFQAIHGEPPPVLHGHGFRRTGFDLARYLALPDVGDPRSRGDIHGLALWLPPGSDSPERARIREAAFSLRRLYGYGVDVSVRPLMSEAGASAASPRRWTRTARCWTTVLPVVHERRVSVDLKEVARWCRHAGLPGPSEFRSARAPFIPGGADLAPAEVNRPGRGGRPYSHVMIWFDEPVTGPVVLGSARQRGLGLCVDVPGDGEVNAA
;
A
#
# COMPACT_ATOMS: atom_id res chain seq x y z
N MET A 1 26.72 -19.68 -34.30
CA MET A 1 26.22 -20.15 -32.99
C MET A 1 24.88 -19.50 -32.76
N GLU A 2 23.81 -20.28 -32.87
CA GLU A 2 22.43 -19.81 -32.83
C GLU A 2 21.98 -19.59 -31.37
N TYR A 3 21.32 -18.46 -31.10
CA TYR A 3 20.89 -18.09 -29.75
C TYR A 3 19.84 -19.10 -29.25
N VAL A 4 20.17 -19.82 -28.18
CA VAL A 4 19.43 -20.97 -27.61
C VAL A 4 17.97 -20.65 -27.19
N GLY A 5 17.57 -19.37 -27.20
CA GLY A 5 16.21 -18.94 -26.88
C GLY A 5 15.12 -19.24 -27.91
N ARG A 6 15.45 -19.74 -29.12
CA ARG A 6 14.45 -19.95 -30.19
C ARG A 6 13.74 -21.31 -30.18
N THR A 7 14.29 -22.33 -29.54
CA THR A 7 13.78 -23.72 -29.62
C THR A 7 13.08 -24.20 -28.34
N GLY A 8 13.01 -23.38 -27.29
CA GLY A 8 12.36 -23.74 -26.03
C GLY A 8 10.85 -23.48 -26.05
N ILE A 9 10.03 -24.47 -26.39
CA ILE A 9 8.58 -24.53 -26.09
C ILE A 9 8.37 -24.80 -24.58
N ARG A 10 9.10 -24.09 -23.72
CA ARG A 10 8.96 -24.17 -22.26
C ARG A 10 8.82 -22.76 -21.74
N VAL A 11 7.61 -22.48 -21.22
CA VAL A 11 7.19 -21.28 -20.50
C VAL A 11 8.37 -20.37 -20.12
N LEU A 12 8.58 -19.31 -20.90
CA LEU A 12 9.65 -18.35 -20.69
C LEU A 12 9.41 -17.63 -19.34
N PRO A 13 10.35 -17.70 -18.39
CA PRO A 13 10.19 -17.07 -17.10
C PRO A 13 10.39 -15.55 -17.23
N GLY A 14 9.29 -14.79 -17.16
CA GLY A 14 9.35 -13.32 -17.11
C GLY A 14 8.01 -12.66 -17.38
N TYR A 15 7.70 -11.60 -16.61
CA TYR A 15 6.57 -10.74 -16.94
C TYR A 15 6.94 -9.90 -18.17
N ARG A 16 6.21 -10.10 -19.28
CA ARG A 16 6.29 -9.21 -20.44
C ARG A 16 5.62 -7.89 -20.07
N VAL A 17 6.37 -6.80 -20.11
CA VAL A 17 5.84 -5.47 -19.84
C VAL A 17 6.24 -4.56 -20.98
N THR A 18 5.27 -4.25 -21.83
CA THR A 18 5.44 -3.26 -22.89
C THR A 18 4.66 -2.00 -22.50
N PRO A 19 5.27 -0.81 -22.57
CA PRO A 19 4.55 0.43 -22.36
C PRO A 19 3.36 0.55 -23.32
N ARG A 20 2.21 1.07 -22.84
CA ARG A 20 1.04 1.31 -23.69
C ARG A 20 1.28 2.33 -24.80
N ARG A 21 2.33 3.15 -24.66
CA ARG A 21 2.77 4.15 -25.63
C ARG A 21 4.17 3.77 -26.12
N PRO A 22 4.46 3.89 -27.43
CA PRO A 22 5.76 3.52 -27.98
C PRO A 22 6.91 4.42 -27.50
N HIS A 23 6.59 5.62 -27.01
CA HIS A 23 7.55 6.57 -26.47
C HIS A 23 7.24 6.88 -25.00
N VAL A 24 8.25 6.75 -24.14
CA VAL A 24 8.20 7.13 -22.72
C VAL A 24 9.43 7.98 -22.43
N VAL A 25 9.22 9.15 -21.83
CA VAL A 25 10.29 10.08 -21.47
C VAL A 25 10.29 10.23 -19.96
N TYR A 26 11.46 10.00 -19.36
CA TYR A 26 11.74 10.40 -17.99
C TYR A 26 12.50 11.72 -18.04
N ARG A 27 12.04 12.71 -17.26
CA ARG A 27 12.67 14.01 -17.13
C ARG A 27 13.18 14.16 -15.70
N TRP A 28 14.41 14.63 -15.58
CA TRP A 28 15.02 15.03 -14.32
C TRP A 28 15.46 16.48 -14.45
N ASP A 29 15.10 17.30 -13.47
CA ASP A 29 15.60 18.66 -13.37
C ASP A 29 16.92 18.62 -12.59
N ALA A 30 18.02 18.36 -13.31
CA ALA A 30 19.34 18.21 -12.73
C ALA A 30 20.42 18.76 -13.68
N GLU A 31 21.43 19.43 -13.11
CA GLU A 31 22.64 19.79 -13.82
C GLU A 31 23.62 18.62 -13.80
N VAL A 32 24.03 18.15 -14.98
CA VAL A 32 24.88 16.96 -15.12
C VAL A 32 26.22 17.36 -15.75
N PRO A 33 27.37 17.07 -15.10
CA PRO A 33 28.67 17.36 -15.68
C PRO A 33 28.85 16.68 -17.05
N PRO A 34 29.50 17.31 -18.05
CA PRO A 34 29.59 16.78 -19.42
C PRO A 34 30.15 15.35 -19.49
N ARG A 35 31.12 15.02 -18.63
CA ARG A 35 31.69 13.66 -18.53
C ARG A 35 30.66 12.61 -18.11
N VAL A 36 29.80 12.95 -17.15
CA VAL A 36 28.73 12.07 -16.65
C VAL A 36 27.66 11.90 -17.73
N PHE A 37 27.23 12.99 -18.34
CA PHE A 37 26.24 12.99 -19.42
C PHE A 37 26.66 12.11 -20.60
N ASN A 38 27.90 12.24 -21.08
CA ASN A 38 28.45 11.40 -22.15
C ASN A 38 28.57 9.92 -21.76
N SER A 39 28.81 9.63 -20.48
CA SER A 39 28.87 8.26 -19.98
C SER A 39 27.48 7.63 -19.90
N LEU A 40 26.46 8.40 -19.49
CA LEU A 40 25.06 7.98 -19.52
C LEU A 40 24.59 7.70 -20.95
N ARG A 41 24.92 8.57 -21.92
CA ARG A 41 24.60 8.35 -23.35
C ARG A 41 25.19 7.04 -23.88
N ARG A 42 26.47 6.76 -23.58
CA ARG A 42 27.13 5.52 -24.00
C ARG A 42 26.52 4.27 -23.36
N ARG A 43 26.11 4.36 -22.08
CA ARG A 43 25.42 3.24 -21.40
C ARG A 43 24.02 3.02 -21.96
N ALA A 44 23.23 4.08 -22.14
CA ALA A 44 21.88 4.01 -22.69
C ALA A 44 21.85 3.38 -24.09
N ALA A 45 22.83 3.72 -24.94
CA ALA A 45 22.95 3.15 -26.28
C ALA A 45 23.17 1.62 -26.31
N ARG A 46 23.59 1.01 -25.21
CA ARG A 46 23.79 -0.44 -25.07
C ARG A 46 22.54 -1.17 -24.56
N ILE A 47 21.49 -0.45 -24.18
CA ILE A 47 20.22 -1.05 -23.73
C ILE A 47 19.38 -1.37 -24.96
N GLY A 48 19.35 -2.65 -25.34
CA GLY A 48 18.59 -3.12 -26.51
C GLY A 48 17.20 -3.68 -26.19
N TYR A 49 16.89 -3.95 -24.92
CA TYR A 49 15.62 -4.54 -24.51
C TYR A 49 15.24 -4.17 -23.07
N LEU A 50 13.95 -4.24 -22.74
CA LEU A 50 13.44 -4.06 -21.37
C LEU A 50 12.89 -5.37 -20.81
N GLY A 51 13.50 -5.85 -19.72
CA GLY A 51 13.05 -7.06 -19.03
C GLY A 51 13.44 -8.35 -19.74
N ALA A 52 12.89 -8.59 -20.94
CA ALA A 52 13.15 -9.79 -21.75
C ALA A 52 13.72 -9.42 -23.12
N ALA A 53 14.53 -10.30 -23.71
CA ALA A 53 15.24 -10.07 -24.97
C ALA A 53 14.31 -9.84 -26.19
N ASP A 54 13.04 -10.25 -26.08
CA ASP A 54 12.00 -10.06 -27.10
C ASP A 54 11.20 -8.76 -26.94
N THR A 55 11.61 -7.88 -26.01
CA THR A 55 11.00 -6.56 -25.79
C THR A 55 11.98 -5.47 -26.22
N PRO A 56 12.22 -5.29 -27.53
CA PRO A 56 13.26 -4.40 -28.03
C PRO A 56 12.96 -2.94 -27.68
N VAL A 57 13.99 -2.20 -27.27
CA VAL A 57 13.88 -0.77 -27.02
C VAL A 57 15.08 -0.02 -27.53
N ARG A 58 14.90 1.30 -27.70
CA ARG A 58 15.99 2.24 -27.90
C ARG A 58 15.97 3.27 -26.78
N VAL A 59 17.01 3.27 -25.95
CA VAL A 59 17.16 4.27 -24.89
C VAL A 59 18.10 5.38 -25.36
N ARG A 60 17.70 6.63 -25.15
CA ARG A 60 18.52 7.81 -25.42
C ARG A 60 18.52 8.72 -24.19
N VAL A 61 19.62 9.42 -23.98
CA VAL A 61 19.76 10.48 -22.98
C VAL A 61 19.97 11.77 -23.73
N SER A 62 19.16 12.78 -23.41
CA SER A 62 19.13 14.09 -24.06
C SER A 62 18.97 15.16 -22.98
N ASP A 63 19.56 16.32 -23.23
CA ASP A 63 19.34 17.57 -22.49
C ASP A 63 18.16 18.38 -23.06
N THR A 64 17.71 18.02 -24.24
CA THR A 64 16.53 18.58 -24.91
C THR A 64 15.35 17.62 -24.84
N MET A 65 14.16 18.15 -24.56
CA MET A 65 12.93 17.39 -24.67
C MET A 65 12.68 17.03 -26.13
N PRO A 66 12.40 15.76 -26.45
CA PRO A 66 12.09 15.37 -27.82
C PRO A 66 10.78 16.02 -28.24
N ASP A 67 10.78 16.62 -29.43
CA ASP A 67 9.55 17.00 -30.10
C ASP A 67 8.90 15.72 -30.66
N VAL A 68 7.73 15.37 -30.13
CA VAL A 68 6.98 14.18 -30.53
C VAL A 68 5.69 14.65 -31.17
N GLU A 69 5.72 14.83 -32.50
CA GLU A 69 4.57 15.20 -33.32
C GLU A 69 3.32 14.39 -32.94
N GLY A 70 2.21 15.08 -32.69
CA GLY A 70 0.90 14.47 -32.44
C GLY A 70 0.67 13.88 -31.04
N SER A 71 1.60 14.01 -30.09
CA SER A 71 1.32 13.65 -28.69
C SER A 71 0.93 14.88 -27.89
N PRO A 72 -0.33 15.02 -27.41
CA PRO A 72 -0.56 15.77 -26.19
C PRO A 72 0.22 15.00 -25.11
N ALA A 73 1.43 15.47 -24.81
CA ALA A 73 2.32 14.81 -23.88
C ALA A 73 1.55 14.62 -22.59
N GLY A 74 1.18 13.37 -22.33
CA GLY A 74 0.56 13.03 -21.09
C GLY A 74 1.60 13.16 -20.00
N VAL A 75 1.84 14.38 -19.52
CA VAL A 75 2.83 14.66 -18.49
C VAL A 75 2.31 14.10 -17.17
N TYR A 76 2.90 12.97 -16.78
CA TYR A 76 2.74 12.46 -15.44
C TYR A 76 3.62 13.28 -14.51
N ARG A 77 3.04 13.85 -13.45
CA ARG A 77 3.79 14.63 -12.46
C ARG A 77 3.92 13.83 -11.17
N PRO A 78 5.09 13.82 -10.50
CA PRO A 78 5.20 13.28 -9.16
C PRO A 78 4.10 13.87 -8.27
N ASP A 79 3.32 13.00 -7.67
CA ASP A 79 2.23 13.34 -6.77
C ASP A 79 2.07 12.16 -5.80
N PRO A 80 2.37 12.30 -4.49
CA PRO A 80 2.17 11.24 -3.52
C PRO A 80 0.75 10.65 -3.52
N ALA A 81 -0.24 11.44 -3.92
CA ALA A 81 -1.65 11.04 -4.08
C ALA A 81 -2.04 10.70 -5.53
N GLY A 82 -1.05 10.58 -6.42
CA GLY A 82 -1.22 10.28 -7.83
C GLY A 82 -1.90 8.92 -8.08
N ASP A 83 -2.58 8.83 -9.21
CA ASP A 83 -3.35 7.67 -9.67
C ASP A 83 -2.47 6.55 -10.27
N LEU A 84 -1.16 6.79 -10.42
CA LEU A 84 -0.20 5.82 -10.91
C LEU A 84 1.01 5.69 -9.97
N ALA A 85 1.31 4.47 -9.49
CA ALA A 85 2.53 4.21 -8.74
C ALA A 85 3.66 3.71 -9.66
N ILE A 86 4.76 4.45 -9.76
CA ILE A 86 5.92 4.13 -10.60
C ILE A 86 7.11 3.81 -9.68
N ASN A 87 7.88 2.76 -9.99
CA ASN A 87 9.16 2.55 -9.31
C ASN A 87 10.18 3.56 -9.84
N VAL A 88 10.69 4.43 -8.97
CA VAL A 88 11.71 5.44 -9.28
C VAL A 88 13.01 5.04 -8.59
N PRO A 89 14.18 5.14 -9.24
CA PRO A 89 15.46 4.92 -8.55
C PRO A 89 15.70 5.98 -7.46
N GLU A 90 16.28 5.58 -6.33
CA GLU A 90 16.73 6.49 -5.27
C GLU A 90 18.25 6.40 -5.06
N GLU A 91 18.79 7.35 -4.30
CA GLU A 91 20.18 7.30 -3.84
C GLU A 91 20.44 6.01 -3.04
N GLY A 92 21.59 5.36 -3.26
CA GLY A 92 21.93 4.07 -2.65
C GLY A 92 21.50 2.84 -3.46
N ASP A 93 20.72 3.00 -4.53
CA ASP A 93 20.25 1.86 -5.35
C ASP A 93 21.40 1.14 -6.08
N LEU A 94 22.49 1.83 -6.42
CA LEU A 94 23.63 1.22 -7.10
C LEU A 94 24.35 0.25 -6.17
N GLU A 95 24.59 0.65 -4.92
CA GLU A 95 25.22 -0.18 -3.89
C GLU A 95 24.36 -1.41 -3.60
N LEU A 96 23.03 -1.25 -3.55
CA LEU A 96 22.09 -2.36 -3.41
C LEU A 96 22.09 -3.31 -4.61
N LEU A 97 22.23 -2.77 -5.83
CA LEU A 97 22.36 -3.59 -7.04
C LEU A 97 23.68 -4.38 -7.05
N ASP A 98 24.78 -3.78 -6.59
CA ASP A 98 26.07 -4.46 -6.45
C ASP A 98 25.98 -5.59 -5.41
N GLN A 99 25.37 -5.33 -4.24
CA GLN A 99 25.11 -6.37 -3.24
C GLN A 99 24.25 -7.51 -3.79
N MET A 100 23.22 -7.20 -4.60
CA MET A 100 22.39 -8.19 -5.25
C MET A 100 23.19 -9.02 -6.26
N PHE A 101 24.07 -8.38 -7.03
CA PHE A 101 24.94 -9.07 -7.98
C PHE A 101 25.93 -9.99 -7.27
N ASP A 102 26.55 -9.56 -6.18
CA ASP A 102 27.45 -10.39 -5.38
C ASP A 102 26.74 -11.55 -4.71
N ALA A 103 25.51 -11.35 -4.25
CA ALA A 103 24.67 -12.45 -3.75
C ALA A 103 24.36 -13.44 -4.87
N TRP A 104 24.00 -12.96 -6.08
CA TRP A 104 23.76 -13.82 -7.23
C TRP A 104 25.00 -14.60 -7.66
N ARG A 105 26.19 -14.00 -7.62
CA ARG A 105 27.46 -14.71 -7.88
C ARG A 105 27.72 -15.84 -6.89
N ARG A 106 27.34 -15.65 -5.62
CA ARG A 106 27.57 -16.64 -4.55
C ARG A 106 26.52 -17.75 -4.49
N HIS A 107 25.25 -17.40 -4.71
CA HIS A 107 24.11 -18.28 -4.46
C HIS A 107 23.35 -18.65 -5.74
N GLY A 108 23.80 -18.16 -6.89
CA GLY A 108 23.28 -18.50 -8.21
C GLY A 108 21.91 -17.88 -8.53
N PRO A 109 21.18 -18.45 -9.50
CA PRO A 109 19.96 -17.87 -10.08
C PRO A 109 18.77 -17.80 -9.12
N GLY A 110 18.86 -18.41 -7.93
CA GLY A 110 17.86 -18.29 -6.87
C GLY A 110 17.82 -16.91 -6.22
N VAL A 111 18.85 -16.07 -6.42
CA VAL A 111 18.87 -14.68 -5.95
C VAL A 111 18.09 -13.81 -6.92
N GLY A 112 16.98 -13.29 -6.45
CA GLY A 112 16.11 -12.43 -7.25
C GLY A 112 15.84 -11.08 -6.58
N ARG A 113 15.39 -10.11 -7.37
CA ARG A 113 15.02 -8.76 -6.90
C ARG A 113 13.97 -8.76 -5.77
N SER A 114 13.21 -9.85 -5.62
CA SER A 114 12.29 -10.06 -4.50
C SER A 114 12.96 -10.25 -3.13
N GLN A 115 14.28 -10.48 -3.09
CA GLN A 115 15.06 -10.53 -1.84
C GLN A 115 15.64 -9.16 -1.45
N PHE A 116 15.53 -8.18 -2.36
CA PHE A 116 16.03 -6.81 -2.19
C PHE A 116 14.86 -5.80 -2.26
N PRO A 117 13.97 -5.79 -1.25
CA PRO A 117 12.80 -4.89 -1.23
C PRO A 117 13.16 -3.41 -1.28
N ALA A 118 14.35 -3.05 -0.81
CA ALA A 118 14.85 -1.69 -0.84
C ALA A 118 14.92 -1.13 -2.27
N LEU A 119 15.17 -1.95 -3.30
CA LEU A 119 15.20 -1.55 -4.72
C LEU A 119 13.82 -1.23 -5.34
N ARG A 120 12.79 -1.05 -4.52
CA ARG A 120 11.40 -0.78 -4.95
C ARG A 120 10.89 0.51 -4.30
N HIS A 121 11.22 1.64 -4.89
CA HIS A 121 10.71 2.94 -4.45
C HIS A 121 9.51 3.33 -5.30
N ARG A 122 8.32 2.94 -4.82
CA ARG A 122 7.07 3.33 -5.49
C ARG A 122 6.75 4.78 -5.15
N VAL A 123 6.88 5.64 -6.14
CA VAL A 123 6.48 7.05 -6.10
C VAL A 123 5.16 7.20 -6.83
N GLY A 124 4.23 7.95 -6.24
CA GLY A 124 2.97 8.29 -6.88
C GLY A 124 3.19 9.32 -7.99
N TYR A 125 2.46 9.17 -9.09
CA TYR A 125 2.43 10.07 -10.22
C TYR A 125 0.99 10.34 -10.59
N ARG A 126 0.67 11.61 -10.78
CA ARG A 126 -0.62 12.07 -11.27
C ARG A 126 -0.63 12.08 -12.79
N SER A 127 -1.61 11.42 -13.37
CA SER A 127 -1.88 11.42 -14.80
C SER A 127 -2.31 12.82 -15.28
N PRO A 128 -2.22 13.11 -16.58
CA PRO A 128 -2.53 14.43 -17.14
C PRO A 128 -3.99 14.83 -16.94
N THR A 129 -4.87 13.82 -16.96
CA THR A 129 -6.30 13.95 -16.71
C THR A 129 -6.64 13.86 -15.22
N GLY A 130 -5.69 13.47 -14.39
CA GLY A 130 -5.85 13.36 -12.95
C GLY A 130 -5.87 14.73 -12.29
N ARG A 131 -6.84 14.94 -11.39
CA ARG A 131 -6.83 16.10 -10.47
C ARG A 131 -5.75 15.89 -9.41
N ALA A 132 -5.17 16.99 -8.92
CA ALA A 132 -4.24 16.93 -7.79
C ALA A 132 -4.95 16.25 -6.61
N GLY A 133 -4.44 15.09 -6.20
CA GLY A 133 -5.00 14.39 -5.07
C GLY A 133 -4.73 15.17 -3.80
N VAL A 134 -5.68 15.18 -2.87
CA VAL A 134 -5.35 15.54 -1.48
C VAL A 134 -4.40 14.46 -0.97
N ASP A 135 -3.22 14.85 -0.46
CA ASP A 135 -2.35 13.91 0.23
C ASP A 135 -3.13 13.35 1.42
N ARG A 136 -3.48 12.06 1.32
CA ARG A 136 -4.15 11.28 2.37
C ARG A 136 -3.14 10.31 2.98
N GLY A 137 -1.84 10.58 2.91
CA GLY A 137 -0.82 9.64 3.33
C GLY A 137 -0.84 8.37 2.46
N GLY A 138 -0.16 7.32 2.93
CA GLY A 138 -0.04 6.11 2.14
C GLY A 138 0.42 4.89 2.93
N VAL A 139 0.13 3.71 2.37
CA VAL A 139 0.64 2.46 2.92
C VAL A 139 2.12 2.32 2.59
N VAL A 140 2.95 2.23 3.61
CA VAL A 140 4.42 2.15 3.49
C VAL A 140 4.94 0.73 3.61
N ALA A 141 4.17 -0.18 4.23
CA ALA A 141 4.51 -1.59 4.32
C ALA A 141 3.26 -2.47 4.18
N TRP A 142 3.36 -3.49 3.34
CA TRP A 142 2.40 -4.58 3.21
C TRP A 142 3.05 -5.87 3.66
N LEU A 143 2.44 -6.55 4.62
CA LEU A 143 2.95 -7.78 5.21
C LEU A 143 1.93 -8.90 5.03
N GLN A 144 2.41 -10.10 4.79
CA GLN A 144 1.61 -11.31 4.78
C GLN A 144 1.79 -12.07 6.09
N LEU A 145 0.68 -12.51 6.69
CA LEU A 145 0.70 -13.47 7.78
C LEU A 145 0.94 -14.86 7.19
N THR A 146 1.92 -15.55 7.73
CA THR A 146 2.28 -16.91 7.36
C THR A 146 2.33 -17.77 8.61
N GLY A 147 1.72 -18.94 8.57
CA GLY A 147 1.71 -19.83 9.73
C GLY A 147 0.55 -20.81 9.64
N PRO A 148 0.59 -21.87 10.46
CA PRO A 148 -0.40 -22.94 10.42
C PRO A 148 -1.77 -22.52 10.97
N ARG A 149 -1.84 -21.43 11.76
CA ARG A 149 -3.06 -20.96 12.39
C ARG A 149 -3.54 -19.66 11.76
N ALA A 150 -4.77 -19.69 11.23
CA ALA A 150 -5.46 -18.49 10.79
C ALA A 150 -5.77 -17.56 11.99
N VAL A 151 -5.56 -16.26 11.80
CA VAL A 151 -5.91 -15.25 12.80
C VAL A 151 -7.32 -14.77 12.52
N ARG A 152 -8.29 -15.15 13.35
CA ARG A 152 -9.70 -14.74 13.17
C ARG A 152 -9.84 -13.21 13.24
N GLY A 153 -10.74 -12.64 12.44
CA GLY A 153 -11.04 -11.19 12.40
C GLY A 153 -11.32 -10.57 13.77
N ARG A 154 -11.94 -11.33 14.67
CA ARG A 154 -12.19 -10.92 16.06
C ARG A 154 -10.94 -10.56 16.87
N ARG A 155 -9.76 -11.04 16.45
CA ARG A 155 -8.47 -10.73 17.06
C ARG A 155 -7.82 -9.46 16.49
N VAL A 156 -8.53 -8.64 15.69
CA VAL A 156 -8.01 -7.40 15.08
C VAL A 156 -7.30 -6.50 16.10
N SER A 157 -7.91 -6.26 17.26
CA SER A 157 -7.33 -5.41 18.30
C SER A 157 -6.03 -6.00 18.87
N SER A 158 -5.96 -7.32 19.04
CA SER A 158 -4.76 -8.02 19.52
C SER A 158 -3.65 -8.01 18.47
N VAL A 159 -3.94 -8.40 17.22
CA VAL A 159 -2.91 -8.50 16.18
C VAL A 159 -2.33 -7.14 15.80
N THR A 160 -3.14 -6.09 15.78
CA THR A 160 -2.65 -4.74 15.47
C THR A 160 -1.88 -4.13 16.64
N ALA A 161 -2.23 -4.46 17.88
CA ALA A 161 -1.42 -4.09 19.06
C ALA A 161 -0.04 -4.77 19.02
N VAL A 162 0.01 -6.10 18.79
CA VAL A 162 1.29 -6.82 18.62
C VAL A 162 2.09 -6.27 17.46
N PHE A 163 1.44 -5.95 16.34
CA PHE A 163 2.11 -5.38 15.18
C PHE A 163 2.73 -4.02 15.51
N LYS A 164 2.00 -3.16 16.22
CA LYS A 164 2.52 -1.88 16.70
C LYS A 164 3.72 -2.06 17.62
N ASP A 165 3.60 -2.90 18.65
CA ASP A 165 4.66 -3.13 19.62
C ASP A 165 5.92 -3.70 18.94
N ALA A 166 5.76 -4.69 18.06
CA ALA A 166 6.85 -5.28 17.30
C ALA A 166 7.53 -4.26 16.36
N LEU A 167 6.77 -3.40 15.70
CA LEU A 167 7.32 -2.33 14.85
C LEU A 167 8.16 -1.35 15.66
N LEU A 168 7.63 -0.87 16.81
CA LEU A 168 8.33 0.07 17.67
C LEU A 168 9.64 -0.51 18.20
N SER A 169 9.60 -1.74 18.73
CA SER A 169 10.80 -2.44 19.20
C SER A 169 11.82 -2.65 18.08
N ARG A 170 11.35 -3.01 16.87
CA ARG A 170 12.24 -3.24 15.74
C ARG A 170 12.84 -1.96 15.20
N PHE A 171 12.07 -0.87 15.16
CA PHE A 171 12.58 0.45 14.80
C PHE A 171 13.65 0.91 15.79
N GLN A 172 13.39 0.80 17.10
CA GLN A 172 14.37 1.09 18.16
C GLN A 172 15.70 0.37 17.93
N ALA A 173 15.63 -0.92 17.61
CA ALA A 173 16.81 -1.75 17.43
C ALA A 173 17.65 -1.40 16.19
N ILE A 174 17.04 -0.86 15.13
CA ILE A 174 17.73 -0.55 13.86
C ILE A 174 18.13 0.94 13.77
N HIS A 175 17.25 1.83 14.22
CA HIS A 175 17.36 3.27 13.97
C HIS A 175 17.35 4.15 15.22
N GLY A 176 17.20 3.57 16.43
CA GLY A 176 17.01 4.33 17.67
C GLY A 176 15.57 4.81 17.86
N GLU A 177 15.37 5.89 18.63
CA GLU A 177 14.05 6.31 19.14
C GLU A 177 12.95 6.32 18.06
N PRO A 178 11.81 5.61 18.26
CA PRO A 178 10.75 5.59 17.27
C PRO A 178 10.09 6.96 17.16
N PRO A 179 9.68 7.38 15.95
CA PRO A 179 9.12 8.71 15.79
C PRO A 179 7.69 8.82 16.35
N PRO A 180 7.29 10.03 16.83
CA PRO A 180 5.98 10.28 17.43
C PRO A 180 4.79 9.83 16.57
N VAL A 181 4.93 9.85 15.25
CA VAL A 181 3.88 9.40 14.31
C VAL A 181 3.46 7.94 14.53
N LEU A 182 4.35 7.07 15.04
CA LEU A 182 4.07 5.65 15.27
C LEU A 182 3.35 5.39 16.61
N HIS A 183 3.73 6.10 17.66
CA HIS A 183 3.24 5.81 19.02
C HIS A 183 2.28 6.86 19.58
N GLY A 184 2.36 8.10 19.12
CA GLY A 184 1.51 9.23 19.51
C GLY A 184 1.95 9.95 20.79
N HIS A 185 3.04 9.55 21.43
CA HIS A 185 3.57 10.26 22.62
C HIS A 185 4.25 11.55 22.18
N GLY A 186 3.93 12.67 22.84
CA GLY A 186 4.42 14.00 22.47
C GLY A 186 3.84 14.55 21.16
N PHE A 187 2.85 13.88 20.57
CA PHE A 187 2.30 14.24 19.28
C PHE A 187 1.31 15.41 19.41
N ARG A 188 1.67 16.57 18.83
CA ARG A 188 0.94 17.84 19.01
C ARG A 188 -0.25 18.03 18.07
N ARG A 189 -0.37 17.20 17.03
CA ARG A 189 -1.49 17.28 16.07
C ARG A 189 -2.65 16.40 16.53
N THR A 190 -3.76 16.47 15.80
CA THR A 190 -4.92 15.63 16.08
C THR A 190 -4.56 14.14 15.95
N GLY A 191 -5.20 13.26 16.72
CA GLY A 191 -4.94 11.80 16.66
C GLY A 191 -5.22 11.14 15.29
N PHE A 192 -5.68 11.95 14.33
CA PHE A 192 -5.94 11.61 12.94
C PHE A 192 -4.68 11.62 12.07
N ASP A 193 -3.62 12.26 12.55
CA ASP A 193 -2.30 12.35 11.92
C ASP A 193 -1.33 11.31 12.51
N LEU A 194 -1.83 10.18 13.03
CA LEU A 194 -1.00 9.06 13.51
C LEU A 194 -0.97 7.92 12.48
N ALA A 195 0.07 7.09 12.55
CA ALA A 195 0.16 5.86 11.80
C ALA A 195 -1.05 4.94 12.07
N ARG A 196 -1.50 4.26 11.03
CA ARG A 196 -2.60 3.29 11.11
C ARG A 196 -2.06 1.88 10.90
N TYR A 197 -2.39 1.01 11.86
CA TYR A 197 -2.01 -0.40 11.86
C TYR A 197 -3.20 -1.20 11.37
N LEU A 198 -3.19 -1.61 10.11
CA LEU A 198 -4.33 -2.22 9.43
C LEU A 198 -4.20 -3.74 9.45
N ALA A 199 -5.31 -4.43 9.72
CA ALA A 199 -5.46 -5.86 9.51
C ALA A 199 -6.25 -6.09 8.21
N LEU A 200 -5.84 -7.08 7.42
CA LEU A 200 -6.39 -7.35 6.09
C LEU A 200 -7.10 -8.72 6.07
N PRO A 201 -8.41 -8.76 6.40
CA PRO A 201 -9.20 -9.99 6.38
C PRO A 201 -9.64 -10.40 4.96
N ASP A 202 -9.91 -11.68 4.76
CA ASP A 202 -10.68 -12.17 3.61
C ASP A 202 -12.16 -11.77 3.74
N VAL A 203 -12.71 -11.17 2.68
CA VAL A 203 -14.11 -10.73 2.63
C VAL A 203 -14.65 -10.85 1.21
N GLY A 204 -15.95 -10.65 0.99
CA GLY A 204 -16.55 -10.49 -0.34
C GLY A 204 -16.71 -11.77 -1.17
N ASP A 205 -15.98 -12.84 -0.87
CA ASP A 205 -16.30 -14.19 -1.39
C ASP A 205 -17.32 -14.86 -0.45
N PRO A 206 -18.29 -15.63 -0.97
CA PRO A 206 -19.23 -16.37 -0.12
C PRO A 206 -18.56 -17.31 0.90
N ARG A 207 -17.32 -17.76 0.63
CA ARG A 207 -16.53 -18.60 1.52
C ARG A 207 -15.65 -17.80 2.49
N SER A 208 -15.64 -16.47 2.38
CA SER A 208 -14.83 -15.62 3.25
C SER A 208 -15.27 -15.74 4.70
N ARG A 209 -14.30 -15.91 5.61
CA ARG A 209 -14.54 -16.09 7.04
C ARG A 209 -14.10 -14.92 7.90
N GLY A 210 -13.47 -13.90 7.30
CA GLY A 210 -12.91 -12.77 8.03
C GLY A 210 -11.60 -13.11 8.72
N ASP A 211 -10.91 -14.15 8.29
CA ASP A 211 -9.56 -14.50 8.71
C ASP A 211 -8.56 -13.47 8.17
N ILE A 212 -7.71 -12.98 9.05
CA ILE A 212 -6.69 -11.97 8.76
C ILE A 212 -5.53 -12.68 8.08
N HIS A 213 -5.23 -12.28 6.85
CA HIS A 213 -4.15 -12.83 6.02
C HIS A 213 -2.98 -11.87 5.84
N GLY A 214 -3.18 -10.59 6.11
CA GLY A 214 -2.15 -9.59 5.94
C GLY A 214 -2.27 -8.45 6.94
N LEU A 215 -1.23 -7.64 6.97
CA LEU A 215 -1.15 -6.39 7.72
C LEU A 215 -0.66 -5.29 6.80
N ALA A 216 -1.08 -4.06 7.07
CA ALA A 216 -0.56 -2.89 6.39
C ALA A 216 -0.24 -1.78 7.39
N LEU A 217 0.88 -1.10 7.17
CA LEU A 217 1.25 0.12 7.89
C LEU A 217 0.98 1.32 6.99
N TRP A 218 0.04 2.15 7.39
CA TRP A 218 -0.25 3.42 6.71
C TRP A 218 0.32 4.58 7.51
N LEU A 219 0.97 5.50 6.83
CA LEU A 219 1.46 6.76 7.38
C LEU A 219 0.58 7.93 6.91
N PRO A 220 0.37 8.94 7.77
CA PRO A 220 -0.39 10.14 7.44
C PRO A 220 0.31 11.05 6.43
N PRO A 221 -0.41 12.04 5.89
CA PRO A 221 0.17 13.07 5.03
C PRO A 221 1.36 13.77 5.67
N GLY A 222 2.32 14.21 4.86
CA GLY A 222 3.49 14.95 5.35
C GLY A 222 4.44 14.14 6.25
N SER A 223 4.45 12.81 6.14
CA SER A 223 5.50 11.98 6.74
C SER A 223 6.75 12.04 5.85
N ASP A 224 7.85 12.61 6.36
CA ASP A 224 9.07 12.89 5.60
C ASP A 224 9.71 11.66 4.93
N SER A 225 10.33 11.87 3.77
CA SER A 225 10.92 10.80 2.95
C SER A 225 12.00 9.95 3.66
N PRO A 226 12.96 10.52 4.44
CA PRO A 226 13.98 9.71 5.10
C PRO A 226 13.41 8.86 6.23
N GLU A 227 12.50 9.42 7.02
CA GLU A 227 11.85 8.73 8.13
C GLU A 227 10.93 7.62 7.62
N ARG A 228 10.19 7.89 6.54
CA ARG A 228 9.38 6.91 5.84
C ARG A 228 10.19 5.68 5.38
N ALA A 229 11.40 5.88 4.88
CA ALA A 229 12.28 4.79 4.47
C ALA A 229 12.69 3.91 5.66
N ARG A 230 13.11 4.52 6.78
CA ARG A 230 13.45 3.81 8.03
C ARG A 230 12.28 3.04 8.61
N ILE A 231 11.08 3.64 8.63
CA ILE A 231 9.85 2.98 9.10
C ILE A 231 9.54 1.76 8.24
N ARG A 232 9.66 1.90 6.92
CA ARG A 232 9.45 0.80 5.96
C ARG A 232 10.46 -0.33 6.17
N GLU A 233 11.73 0.00 6.36
CA GLU A 233 12.79 -0.97 6.64
C GLU A 233 12.49 -1.75 7.92
N ALA A 234 12.19 -1.05 9.02
CA ALA A 234 11.82 -1.68 10.29
C ALA A 234 10.62 -2.62 10.11
N ALA A 235 9.55 -2.19 9.43
CA ALA A 235 8.38 -3.02 9.15
C ALA A 235 8.72 -4.27 8.32
N PHE A 236 9.54 -4.14 7.27
CA PHE A 236 9.94 -5.26 6.42
C PHE A 236 10.93 -6.22 7.07
N SER A 237 11.61 -5.80 8.13
CA SER A 237 12.50 -6.66 8.90
C SER A 237 11.78 -7.55 9.93
N LEU A 238 10.47 -7.36 10.15
CA LEU A 238 9.68 -8.22 11.02
C LEU A 238 9.59 -9.66 10.49
N ARG A 239 9.62 -10.63 11.40
CA ARG A 239 9.57 -12.08 11.08
C ARG A 239 8.51 -12.86 11.85
N ARG A 240 8.17 -12.42 13.06
CA ARG A 240 7.17 -13.04 13.92
C ARG A 240 6.48 -11.97 14.76
N LEU A 241 5.19 -12.17 14.99
CA LEU A 241 4.37 -11.39 15.90
C LEU A 241 3.92 -12.31 17.03
N TYR A 242 4.30 -11.97 18.26
CA TYR A 242 4.02 -12.75 19.46
C TYR A 242 3.55 -11.85 20.60
N GLY A 243 2.40 -12.15 21.19
CA GLY A 243 1.82 -11.40 22.31
C GLY A 243 0.30 -11.32 22.24
N TYR A 244 -0.35 -10.98 23.36
CA TYR A 244 -1.82 -10.83 23.45
C TYR A 244 -2.63 -12.02 22.87
N GLY A 245 -2.09 -13.24 22.96
CA GLY A 245 -2.69 -14.46 22.40
C GLY A 245 -2.55 -14.61 20.88
N VAL A 246 -1.67 -13.85 20.24
CA VAL A 246 -1.27 -13.96 18.83
C VAL A 246 0.12 -14.57 18.76
N ASP A 247 0.28 -15.53 17.86
CA ASP A 247 1.58 -16.11 17.50
C ASP A 247 1.57 -16.50 16.02
N VAL A 248 2.16 -15.65 15.18
CA VAL A 248 2.21 -15.85 13.73
C VAL A 248 3.54 -15.40 13.16
N SER A 249 3.99 -16.06 12.10
CA SER A 249 5.09 -15.56 11.29
C SER A 249 4.59 -14.48 10.34
N VAL A 250 5.45 -13.52 10.03
CA VAL A 250 5.16 -12.44 9.10
C VAL A 250 6.29 -12.26 8.11
N ARG A 251 5.94 -11.89 6.88
CA ARG A 251 6.93 -11.55 5.86
C ARG A 251 6.46 -10.38 5.01
N PRO A 252 7.38 -9.59 4.45
CA PRO A 252 7.03 -8.62 3.42
C PRO A 252 6.28 -9.27 2.27
N LEU A 253 5.24 -8.60 1.78
CA LEU A 253 4.57 -9.04 0.58
C LEU A 253 5.39 -8.64 -0.65
N MET A 254 6.24 -9.56 -1.11
CA MET A 254 7.19 -9.33 -2.21
C MET A 254 6.59 -9.55 -3.61
N SER A 255 5.45 -10.23 -3.72
CA SER A 255 4.74 -10.53 -4.97
C SER A 255 3.23 -10.58 -4.73
N GLU A 256 2.43 -10.19 -5.73
CA GLU A 256 0.96 -10.24 -5.69
C GLU A 256 0.41 -11.68 -5.72
N ALA A 257 1.26 -12.70 -5.88
CA ALA A 257 0.90 -14.13 -5.95
C ALA A 257 0.49 -14.75 -4.59
N GLY A 258 -0.03 -13.96 -3.64
CA GLY A 258 -0.47 -14.40 -2.31
C GLY A 258 -2.00 -14.46 -2.16
N ALA A 259 -2.47 -14.83 -0.97
CA ALA A 259 -3.89 -14.82 -0.62
C ALA A 259 -4.52 -13.45 -0.98
N SER A 260 -5.64 -13.47 -1.70
CA SER A 260 -6.33 -12.27 -2.24
C SER A 260 -6.47 -11.14 -1.21
N ALA A 261 -6.77 -11.50 0.04
CA ALA A 261 -6.91 -10.57 1.15
C ALA A 261 -5.64 -9.77 1.51
N ALA A 262 -4.45 -10.36 1.38
CA ALA A 262 -3.19 -9.66 1.66
C ALA A 262 -2.74 -8.78 0.48
N SER A 263 -3.38 -8.89 -0.69
CA SER A 263 -2.99 -8.15 -1.89
C SER A 263 -3.28 -6.65 -1.76
N PRO A 264 -2.31 -5.75 -2.01
CA PRO A 264 -2.50 -4.31 -1.96
C PRO A 264 -3.61 -3.84 -2.88
N ARG A 265 -3.69 -4.44 -4.08
CA ARG A 265 -4.69 -4.08 -5.11
C ARG A 265 -6.10 -4.14 -4.59
N ARG A 266 -6.38 -5.02 -3.63
CA ARG A 266 -7.70 -5.18 -3.04
C ARG A 266 -8.13 -3.96 -2.23
N TRP A 267 -7.19 -3.32 -1.57
CA TRP A 267 -7.45 -2.22 -0.64
C TRP A 267 -7.18 -0.86 -1.26
N THR A 268 -6.56 -0.82 -2.44
CA THR A 268 -6.20 0.42 -3.14
C THR A 268 -7.01 0.62 -4.42
N ARG A 269 -8.17 -0.03 -4.57
CA ARG A 269 -9.05 0.18 -5.74
C ARG A 269 -9.67 1.58 -5.70
N THR A 270 -10.08 2.05 -6.86
CA THR A 270 -10.86 3.29 -7.00
C THR A 270 -12.33 2.92 -7.18
N ALA A 271 -13.18 3.38 -6.27
CA ALA A 271 -14.61 3.04 -6.27
C ALA A 271 -15.46 4.17 -5.67
N ARG A 272 -16.74 4.19 -6.02
CA ARG A 272 -17.74 5.13 -5.49
C ARG A 272 -18.43 4.61 -4.23
N CYS A 273 -18.52 3.28 -4.07
CA CYS A 273 -19.15 2.64 -2.92
C CYS A 273 -18.11 1.87 -2.10
N TRP A 274 -18.17 2.04 -0.78
CA TRP A 274 -17.27 1.40 0.17
C TRP A 274 -18.08 0.85 1.35
N THR A 275 -17.72 -0.33 1.83
CA THR A 275 -18.33 -0.91 3.03
C THR A 275 -17.28 -1.36 4.03
N THR A 276 -17.56 -1.17 5.32
CA THR A 276 -16.66 -1.55 6.40
C THR A 276 -16.52 -3.08 6.52
N VAL A 277 -15.28 -3.56 6.51
CA VAL A 277 -14.94 -4.96 6.82
C VAL A 277 -14.70 -5.19 8.30
N LEU A 278 -14.24 -4.14 8.99
CA LEU A 278 -14.04 -4.06 10.43
C LEU A 278 -14.85 -2.86 10.90
N PRO A 279 -15.65 -2.97 11.97
CA PRO A 279 -16.62 -1.94 12.32
C PRO A 279 -15.95 -0.59 12.62
N VAL A 280 -16.67 0.48 12.33
CA VAL A 280 -16.26 1.85 12.65
C VAL A 280 -16.62 2.15 14.09
N VAL A 281 -15.63 2.55 14.89
CA VAL A 281 -15.87 3.10 16.22
C VAL A 281 -16.17 4.58 16.11
N HIS A 282 -17.35 4.97 16.58
CA HIS A 282 -17.84 6.34 16.40
C HIS A 282 -16.91 7.33 17.10
N GLU A 283 -16.71 8.49 16.48
CA GLU A 283 -15.85 9.54 17.04
C GLU A 283 -16.49 10.25 18.24
N ARG A 284 -17.83 10.22 18.31
CA ARG A 284 -18.65 10.79 19.37
C ARG A 284 -19.73 9.79 19.81
N ARG A 285 -20.31 10.00 21.00
CA ARG A 285 -21.44 9.21 21.52
C ARG A 285 -22.76 9.84 21.09
N VAL A 286 -23.03 9.82 19.79
CA VAL A 286 -24.25 10.35 19.18
C VAL A 286 -24.79 9.34 18.17
N SER A 287 -26.06 9.47 17.78
CA SER A 287 -26.60 8.70 16.65
C SER A 287 -25.82 9.01 15.37
N VAL A 288 -25.67 7.99 14.52
CA VAL A 288 -24.98 8.16 13.24
C VAL A 288 -25.97 8.75 12.24
N ASP A 289 -25.62 9.91 11.71
CA ASP A 289 -26.27 10.55 10.57
C ASP A 289 -25.24 10.89 9.48
N LEU A 290 -25.70 11.43 8.36
CA LEU A 290 -24.83 11.79 7.24
C LEU A 290 -23.78 12.84 7.63
N LYS A 291 -24.09 13.73 8.58
CA LYS A 291 -23.17 14.75 9.08
C LYS A 291 -22.02 14.12 9.88
N GLU A 292 -22.31 13.12 10.69
CA GLU A 292 -21.28 12.35 11.41
C GLU A 292 -20.39 11.54 10.46
N VAL A 293 -20.97 10.87 9.47
CA VAL A 293 -20.17 10.12 8.49
C VAL A 293 -19.31 11.08 7.67
N ALA A 294 -19.85 12.21 7.22
CA ALA A 294 -19.09 13.25 6.51
C ALA A 294 -17.95 13.81 7.38
N ARG A 295 -18.15 13.91 8.70
CA ARG A 295 -17.09 14.29 9.64
C ARG A 295 -15.98 13.23 9.71
N TRP A 296 -16.32 11.96 9.80
CA TRP A 296 -15.34 10.88 9.79
C TRP A 296 -14.56 10.85 8.47
N CYS A 297 -15.24 11.03 7.34
CA CYS A 297 -14.63 11.14 6.02
C CYS A 297 -13.63 12.29 5.96
N ARG A 298 -14.03 13.51 6.37
CA ARG A 298 -13.14 14.67 6.43
C ARG A 298 -11.90 14.41 7.30
N HIS A 299 -12.06 13.82 8.48
CA HIS A 299 -10.92 13.48 9.35
C HIS A 299 -10.02 12.39 8.74
N ALA A 300 -10.55 11.56 7.84
CA ALA A 300 -9.78 10.59 7.07
C ALA A 300 -9.17 11.18 5.77
N GLY A 301 -9.41 12.46 5.47
CA GLY A 301 -8.99 13.13 4.23
C GLY A 301 -9.84 12.76 3.01
N LEU A 302 -11.03 12.20 3.22
CA LEU A 302 -11.95 11.76 2.17
C LEU A 302 -12.97 12.87 1.84
N PRO A 303 -13.53 12.88 0.62
CA PRO A 303 -14.66 13.76 0.29
C PRO A 303 -15.88 13.44 1.17
N GLY A 304 -16.83 14.38 1.23
CA GLY A 304 -18.12 14.11 1.84
C GLY A 304 -18.86 12.99 1.10
N PRO A 305 -19.48 12.02 1.81
CA PRO A 305 -20.34 11.04 1.18
C PRO A 305 -21.66 11.68 0.74
N SER A 306 -22.27 11.17 -0.32
CA SER A 306 -23.62 11.57 -0.75
C SER A 306 -24.71 10.73 -0.07
N GLU A 307 -24.41 9.47 0.25
CA GLU A 307 -25.33 8.58 0.95
C GLU A 307 -24.55 7.69 1.92
N PHE A 308 -25.24 7.19 2.96
CA PHE A 308 -24.73 6.12 3.79
C PHE A 308 -25.84 5.19 4.29
N ARG A 309 -25.47 3.96 4.62
CA ARG A 309 -26.26 3.02 5.43
C ARG A 309 -25.43 2.60 6.63
N SER A 310 -26.08 2.33 7.76
CA SER A 310 -25.42 1.77 8.94
C SER A 310 -26.21 0.62 9.52
N ALA A 311 -25.48 -0.42 9.96
CA ALA A 311 -26.05 -1.59 10.61
C ALA A 311 -25.10 -2.10 11.69
N ARG A 312 -25.62 -2.90 12.61
CA ARG A 312 -24.78 -3.56 13.60
C ARG A 312 -23.94 -4.68 12.99
N ALA A 313 -24.53 -5.43 12.06
CA ALA A 313 -23.88 -6.51 11.31
C ALA A 313 -23.16 -5.98 10.06
N PRO A 314 -22.13 -6.68 9.55
CA PRO A 314 -21.44 -6.34 8.31
C PRO A 314 -22.34 -6.50 7.08
N PHE A 315 -22.18 -5.63 6.08
CA PHE A 315 -22.90 -5.70 4.79
C PHE A 315 -22.22 -6.63 3.75
N ILE A 316 -21.15 -7.33 4.13
CA ILE A 316 -20.34 -8.12 3.20
C ILE A 316 -19.93 -9.46 3.83
N PRO A 317 -19.94 -10.57 3.06
CA PRO A 317 -19.40 -11.85 3.52
C PRO A 317 -17.98 -11.72 4.06
N GLY A 318 -17.69 -12.40 5.17
CA GLY A 318 -16.40 -12.31 5.86
C GLY A 318 -16.16 -11.01 6.63
N GLY A 319 -17.06 -10.02 6.59
CA GLY A 319 -16.98 -8.87 7.48
C GLY A 319 -17.01 -9.33 8.95
N ALA A 320 -16.21 -8.69 9.81
CA ALA A 320 -16.09 -9.12 11.20
C ALA A 320 -17.22 -8.54 12.06
N ASP A 321 -18.16 -9.38 12.48
CA ASP A 321 -19.13 -9.01 13.51
C ASP A 321 -18.49 -9.12 14.91
N LEU A 322 -18.00 -7.99 15.41
CA LEU A 322 -17.23 -7.92 16.65
C LEU A 322 -18.10 -7.63 17.86
N ALA A 323 -17.90 -8.32 18.97
CA ALA A 323 -18.55 -8.00 20.24
C ALA A 323 -18.02 -6.69 20.86
N PRO A 324 -18.77 -6.03 21.78
CA PRO A 324 -18.31 -4.78 22.40
C PRO A 324 -16.93 -4.88 23.07
N ALA A 325 -16.61 -6.03 23.67
CA ALA A 325 -15.32 -6.30 24.31
C ALA A 325 -14.14 -6.45 23.32
N GLU A 326 -14.42 -6.77 22.05
CA GLU A 326 -13.41 -6.94 20.99
C GLU A 326 -13.08 -5.60 20.32
N VAL A 327 -14.05 -4.67 20.33
CA VAL A 327 -13.94 -3.32 19.76
C VAL A 327 -13.34 -2.32 20.77
N ASN A 328 -13.84 -2.37 22.01
CA ASN A 328 -13.51 -1.41 23.05
C ASN A 328 -12.30 -1.88 23.88
N ARG A 329 -11.50 -0.92 24.35
CA ARG A 329 -10.35 -1.23 25.21
C ARG A 329 -10.82 -1.56 26.63
N PRO A 330 -10.26 -2.60 27.27
CA PRO A 330 -10.46 -2.84 28.70
C PRO A 330 -10.11 -1.58 29.51
N GLY A 331 -10.91 -1.27 30.53
CA GLY A 331 -10.68 -0.12 31.42
C GLY A 331 -10.92 1.27 30.79
N ARG A 332 -11.44 1.34 29.56
CA ARG A 332 -11.87 2.59 28.93
C ARG A 332 -13.38 2.56 28.73
N GLY A 333 -14.04 3.72 28.89
CA GLY A 333 -15.47 3.83 28.61
C GLY A 333 -15.77 3.43 27.16
N GLY A 334 -16.68 2.47 26.99
CA GLY A 334 -17.08 1.98 25.67
C GLY A 334 -17.57 3.10 24.75
N ARG A 335 -17.31 2.92 23.46
CA ARG A 335 -17.82 3.79 22.40
C ARG A 335 -18.80 3.00 21.51
N PRO A 336 -19.88 3.64 21.04
CA PRO A 336 -20.72 3.08 19.99
C PRO A 336 -19.88 2.74 18.76
N TYR A 337 -20.31 1.70 18.05
CA TYR A 337 -19.70 1.25 16.81
C TYR A 337 -20.75 0.62 15.91
N SER A 338 -20.50 0.66 14.62
CA SER A 338 -21.37 0.05 13.62
C SER A 338 -20.59 -0.26 12.34
N HIS A 339 -21.15 -1.10 11.49
CA HIS A 339 -20.75 -1.15 10.10
C HIS A 339 -21.43 -0.03 9.33
N VAL A 340 -20.72 0.51 8.34
CA VAL A 340 -21.27 1.49 7.40
C VAL A 340 -20.99 1.09 5.96
N MET A 341 -21.94 1.39 5.09
CA MET A 341 -21.77 1.44 3.64
C MET A 341 -21.94 2.88 3.22
N ILE A 342 -21.02 3.41 2.40
CA ILE A 342 -20.94 4.83 2.05
C ILE A 342 -20.79 4.97 0.54
N TRP A 343 -21.44 6.00 -0.01
CA TRP A 343 -21.36 6.36 -1.42
C TRP A 343 -20.77 7.76 -1.59
N PHE A 344 -19.95 7.92 -2.62
CA PHE A 344 -19.32 9.17 -2.99
C PHE A 344 -19.72 9.59 -4.41
N ASP A 345 -19.93 10.89 -4.61
CA ASP A 345 -20.24 11.50 -5.92
C ASP A 345 -19.05 11.50 -6.87
N GLU A 346 -17.83 11.34 -6.36
CA GLU A 346 -16.62 11.12 -7.16
C GLU A 346 -15.93 9.82 -6.68
N PRO A 347 -15.33 9.02 -7.58
CA PRO A 347 -14.62 7.82 -7.18
C PRO A 347 -13.46 8.13 -6.22
N VAL A 348 -13.39 7.36 -5.13
CA VAL A 348 -12.34 7.46 -4.11
C VAL A 348 -11.38 6.29 -4.26
N THR A 349 -10.08 6.56 -4.23
CA THR A 349 -9.04 5.52 -4.18
C THR A 349 -8.80 5.07 -2.74
N GLY A 350 -8.76 3.76 -2.48
CA GLY A 350 -8.44 3.24 -1.16
C GLY A 350 -6.97 3.40 -0.73
N PRO A 351 -6.60 2.98 0.49
CA PRO A 351 -7.49 2.42 1.51
C PRO A 351 -8.44 3.44 2.13
N VAL A 352 -9.68 3.03 2.38
CA VAL A 352 -10.68 3.82 3.12
C VAL A 352 -10.73 3.30 4.54
N VAL A 353 -10.44 4.16 5.52
CA VAL A 353 -10.43 3.81 6.95
C VAL A 353 -11.09 4.93 7.77
N LEU A 354 -12.13 4.59 8.52
CA LEU A 354 -13.00 5.56 9.20
C LEU A 354 -13.00 5.39 10.74
N GLY A 355 -13.42 6.45 11.42
CA GLY A 355 -13.69 6.45 12.86
C GLY A 355 -12.48 6.65 13.78
N SER A 356 -12.75 6.60 15.09
CA SER A 356 -11.79 6.95 16.15
C SER A 356 -10.79 5.86 16.51
N ALA A 357 -10.94 4.66 15.94
CA ALA A 357 -10.11 3.50 16.24
C ALA A 357 -9.26 3.01 15.06
N ARG A 358 -9.10 3.85 14.03
CA ARG A 358 -8.32 3.55 12.82
C ARG A 358 -6.84 3.24 13.06
N GLN A 359 -6.25 3.79 14.12
CA GLN A 359 -4.91 3.46 14.61
C GLN A 359 -4.80 2.07 15.25
N ARG A 360 -5.92 1.34 15.40
CA ARG A 360 -6.01 -0.03 15.95
C ARG A 360 -6.62 -1.02 14.96
N GLY A 361 -6.60 -0.68 13.67
CA GLY A 361 -7.10 -1.52 12.59
C GLY A 361 -8.61 -1.64 12.47
N LEU A 362 -9.39 -0.86 13.22
CA LEU A 362 -10.85 -0.80 13.06
C LEU A 362 -11.25 0.21 11.99
N GLY A 363 -12.46 0.06 11.44
CA GLY A 363 -13.03 0.97 10.45
C GLY A 363 -12.46 0.85 9.03
N LEU A 364 -11.66 -0.19 8.74
CA LEU A 364 -11.20 -0.49 7.40
C LEU A 364 -12.40 -0.84 6.50
N CYS A 365 -12.41 -0.30 5.29
CA CYS A 365 -13.41 -0.56 4.27
C CYS A 365 -12.81 -1.28 3.06
N VAL A 366 -13.68 -1.94 2.31
CA VAL A 366 -13.42 -2.51 0.99
C VAL A 366 -14.38 -1.89 -0.01
N ASP A 367 -13.98 -1.82 -1.27
CA ASP A 367 -14.87 -1.37 -2.34
C ASP A 367 -16.02 -2.37 -2.56
N VAL A 368 -17.16 -1.83 -2.96
CA VAL A 368 -18.29 -2.63 -3.44
C VAL A 368 -18.43 -2.36 -4.95
N PRO A 369 -18.39 -3.40 -5.81
CA PRO A 369 -18.66 -3.23 -7.23
C PRO A 369 -20.03 -2.59 -7.45
N GLY A 370 -20.10 -1.58 -8.32
CA GLY A 370 -21.36 -0.88 -8.64
C GLY A 370 -22.34 -1.77 -9.42
N ASP A 371 -23.62 -1.57 -9.12
CA ASP A 371 -24.83 -2.12 -9.76
C ASP A 371 -25.20 -3.57 -9.46
N GLY A 372 -25.30 -3.90 -8.18
CA GLY A 372 -26.14 -5.00 -7.71
C GLY A 372 -26.79 -4.58 -6.41
N GLU A 373 -28.12 -4.53 -6.39
CA GLU A 373 -28.89 -4.54 -5.14
C GLU A 373 -28.27 -5.59 -4.23
N VAL A 374 -27.65 -5.14 -3.14
CA VAL A 374 -27.32 -6.03 -2.04
C VAL A 374 -28.67 -6.39 -1.44
N ASN A 375 -29.26 -7.47 -1.95
CA ASN A 375 -30.53 -8.02 -1.47
C ASN A 375 -30.44 -8.14 0.04
N ALA A 376 -31.27 -7.35 0.72
CA ALA A 376 -31.56 -7.55 2.12
C ALA A 376 -32.28 -8.90 2.24
N ALA A 377 -31.67 -9.83 2.97
CA ALA A 377 -32.36 -10.92 3.62
C ALA A 377 -32.28 -10.68 5.13
#